data_AF-A0A944MQ94-F1
#
_entry.id   AF-A0A944MQ94-F1
#
_cell.length_a   1.000
_cell.length_b   1.000
_cell.length_c   1.000
_cell.angle_alpha   90.00
_cell.angle_beta   90.00
_cell.angle_gamma   90.00
#
_symmetry.space_group_name_H-M   'P 1'
#
loop_
_entity.id
_entity.type
_entity.pdbx_description
1 polymer ?
#
loop_
_entity_poly.entity_id
_entity_poly.type
_entity_poly.pdbx_seq_one_letter_code
_entity_poly.pdbx_strand_id
1 'polypeptide(L)' 'MQFCGECGKKYKENLKFCPHCGTPSELLDDSSTTQPASTDDYKTQIRGG' A
#
# COMPACT_ATOMS: atom_id res chain seq x y z
N MET A 1 10.66 -18.75 0.33
CA MET A 1 9.56 -18.48 1.30
C MET A 1 9.96 -17.25 2.12
N GLN A 2 9.10 -16.24 2.29
CA GLN A 2 9.48 -14.97 2.94
C GLN A 2 8.62 -14.70 4.18
N PHE A 3 9.14 -13.95 5.15
CA PHE A 3 8.41 -13.49 6.33
C PHE A 3 8.34 -11.97 6.33
N CYS A 4 7.24 -11.42 6.82
CA CYS A 4 7.06 -9.97 6.96
C CYS A 4 7.96 -9.43 8.07
N GLY A 5 8.74 -8.40 7.77
CA GLY A 5 9.48 -7.66 8.81
C GLY A 5 8.56 -6.95 9.80
N GLU A 6 7.40 -6.48 9.33
CA GLU A 6 6.45 -5.72 10.17
C GLU A 6 5.56 -6.62 11.03
N CYS A 7 4.91 -7.62 10.43
CA CYS A 7 3.94 -8.46 11.17
C CYS A 7 4.44 -9.86 11.51
N GLY A 8 5.62 -10.28 11.03
CA GLY A 8 6.19 -11.61 11.28
C GLY A 8 5.48 -12.78 10.60
N LYS A 9 4.44 -12.54 9.78
CA LYS A 9 3.72 -13.61 9.08
C LYS A 9 4.46 -14.08 7.84
N LYS A 10 4.34 -15.37 7.55
CA LYS A 10 4.94 -16.02 6.38
C LYS A 10 4.08 -15.80 5.13
N TYR A 11 4.71 -15.44 4.01
CA TYR A 11 4.04 -15.29 2.72
C TYR A 11 4.94 -15.69 1.54
N LYS A 12 4.36 -15.67 0.33
CA LYS A 12 5.06 -16.03 -0.92
C LYS A 12 5.93 -14.86 -1.39
N GLU A 13 7.15 -15.16 -1.82
CA GLU A 13 8.15 -14.19 -2.29
C GLU A 13 7.77 -13.39 -3.56
N ASN A 14 6.67 -13.74 -4.22
CA ASN A 14 6.17 -13.06 -5.43
C ASN A 14 5.04 -12.04 -5.15
N LEU A 15 4.85 -11.63 -3.90
CA LEU A 15 3.79 -10.69 -3.52
C LEU A 15 4.38 -9.29 -3.36
N LYS A 16 3.74 -8.30 -4.00
CA LYS A 16 4.10 -6.87 -3.90
C LYS A 16 3.80 -6.27 -2.52
N PHE A 17 2.91 -6.91 -1.76
CA PHE A 17 2.49 -6.48 -0.44
C PHE A 17 2.14 -7.68 0.42
N CYS A 18 2.29 -7.52 1.73
CA CYS A 18 1.91 -8.54 2.69
C CYS A 18 0.38 -8.67 2.72
N PRO A 19 -0.20 -9.86 2.41
CA PRO A 19 -1.65 -10.06 2.39
C PRO A 19 -2.28 -10.03 3.79
N HIS A 20 -1.47 -9.90 4.84
CA HIS A 20 -1.95 -9.91 6.22
C HIS A 20 -1.98 -8.54 6.88
N CYS A 21 -1.01 -7.68 6.57
CA CYS A 21 -0.91 -6.34 7.15
C CYS A 21 -0.89 -5.22 6.12
N GLY A 22 -0.70 -5.53 4.83
CA GLY A 22 -0.62 -4.54 3.76
C GLY A 22 0.76 -3.92 3.53
N THR A 23 1.79 -4.29 4.32
CA THR A 23 3.15 -3.74 4.17
C THR A 23 3.70 -4.05 2.77
N PRO A 24 4.21 -3.06 2.02
CA PRO A 24 4.82 -3.29 0.71
C PRO A 24 6.11 -4.12 0.83
N SER A 25 6.36 -5.00 -0.13
CA SER A 25 7.62 -5.74 -0.21
C SER A 25 8.69 -4.88 -0.89
N GLU A 26 9.83 -4.66 -0.23
CA GLU A 26 10.91 -3.78 -0.73
C GLU A 26 11.76 -4.38 -1.86
N LEU A 27 11.31 -5.44 -2.53
CA LEU A 27 12.04 -6.07 -3.62
C LEU A 27 11.72 -5.37 -4.95
N LEU A 28 12.53 -4.34 -5.26
CA LEU A 28 12.85 -3.77 -6.58
C LEU A 28 11.76 -3.92 -7.67
N ASP A 29 11.03 -2.86 -7.99
CA ASP A 29 11.52 -1.89 -8.99
C ASP A 29 10.60 -0.66 -9.09
N ASP A 30 11.28 0.49 -9.04
CA ASP A 30 11.02 1.82 -9.60
C ASP A 30 9.60 2.43 -9.66
N SER A 31 9.48 3.55 -8.93
CA SER A 31 8.75 4.75 -9.34
C SER A 31 7.30 4.58 -9.78
N SER A 32 6.38 4.44 -8.81
CA SER A 32 5.23 5.34 -8.84
C SER A 32 4.51 5.39 -7.52
N THR A 33 4.40 6.62 -7.04
CA THR A 33 3.17 7.13 -6.41
C THR A 33 2.79 6.44 -5.12
N THR A 34 3.33 6.98 -4.03
CA THR A 34 2.52 7.67 -3.01
C THR A 34 1.03 7.36 -3.15
N GLN A 35 0.60 6.24 -2.58
CA GLN A 35 -0.78 6.05 -2.17
C GLN A 35 -0.81 6.11 -0.63
N PRO A 36 -0.69 7.30 -0.01
CA PRO A 36 -1.42 7.51 1.22
C PRO A 36 -2.89 7.28 0.85
N ALA A 37 -3.56 6.57 1.74
CA ALA A 37 -4.98 6.27 1.71
C ALA A 37 -5.78 7.23 0.83
N SER A 38 -6.59 6.68 -0.07
CA SER A 38 -7.78 7.35 -0.57
C SER A 38 -8.68 7.74 0.62
N THR A 39 -8.30 8.76 1.39
CA THR A 39 -9.26 9.60 2.10
C THR A 39 -9.65 10.66 1.09
N ASP A 40 -10.43 10.21 0.11
CA ASP A 40 -11.57 10.92 -0.44
C ASP A 40 -11.57 12.43 -0.15
N ASP A 41 -10.69 13.19 -0.82
CA ASP A 41 -10.89 14.61 -1.10
C ASP A 41 -11.92 14.70 -2.23
N TYR A 42 -13.16 14.26 -1.96
CA TYR A 42 -14.30 14.42 -2.87
C TYR A 42 -15.22 15.57 -2.41
N LYS A 43 -14.91 16.27 -1.31
CA LYS A 43 -15.86 17.26 -0.77
C LYS A 43 -15.48 18.73 -0.90
N THR A 44 -14.78 19.11 -1.96
CA THR A 44 -14.62 20.54 -2.33
C THR A 44 -14.99 20.79 -3.79
N GLN A 45 -16.21 20.43 -4.23
CA GLN A 45 -16.70 20.84 -5.55
C GLN A 45 -18.14 21.35 -5.62
N ILE A 46 -18.84 21.65 -4.51
CA ILE A 46 -20.18 22.25 -4.62
C ILE A 46 -20.39 23.37 -3.59
N ARG A 47 -20.10 24.61 -4.00
CA ARG A 47 -21.06 25.74 -3.97
C ARG A 47 -20.40 27.05 -4.40
N GLY A 48 -20.61 27.40 -5.67
CA GLY A 48 -20.73 28.80 -6.07
C GLY A 48 -22.10 29.33 -5.64
N GLY A 49 -22.13 30.60 -5.26
CA GLY A 49 -23.30 31.43 -4.97
C GLY A 49 -22.84 32.87 -4.95
#